data_AF-A0A117MIT5-F1
#
_entry.id   AF-A0A117MIT5-F1
#
_cell.length_a   1.000
_cell.length_b   1.000
_cell.length_c   1.000
_cell.angle_alpha   90.00
_cell.angle_beta   90.00
_cell.angle_gamma   90.00
#
_symmetry.space_group_name_H-M   'P 1'
#
loop_
_entity.id
_entity.type
_entity.pdbx_description
1 polymer ?
#
loop_
_entity_poly.entity_id
_entity_poly.type
_entity_poly.pdbx_seq_one_letter_code
_entity_poly.pdbx_strand_id
1 'polypeptide(L)'
;CQQLADQGVRVIVAGLDMDFKRIPFGPIPALCAIADDVTKVHAICVECGNLASYSHRLVKNDKQIMLGETEEYQPLCRKCYQRVQAK
;
A
#
# COMPACT_ATOMS: atom_id res chain seq x y z
N CYS A 1 -11.77 10.33 12.04
CA CYS A 1 -11.43 11.55 11.27
C CYS A 1 -12.66 12.40 10.98
N GLN A 2 -13.82 11.82 10.61
CA GLN A 2 -15.01 12.58 10.23
C GLN A 2 -15.41 13.66 11.24
N GLN A 3 -15.53 13.30 12.52
CA GLN A 3 -15.86 14.27 13.58
C GLN A 3 -14.92 15.49 13.63
N LEU A 4 -13.63 15.31 13.34
CA LEU A 4 -12.66 16.42 13.31
C LEU A 4 -12.84 17.27 12.05
N ALA A 5 -13.06 16.63 10.90
CA ALA A 5 -13.35 17.31 9.65
C ALA A 5 -14.64 18.14 9.74
N ASP A 6 -15.70 17.58 10.34
CA ASP A 6 -16.98 18.27 10.58
C ASP A 6 -16.82 19.48 11.54
N GLN A 7 -15.78 19.48 12.38
CA GLN A 7 -15.40 20.60 13.25
C GLN A 7 -14.49 21.63 12.56
N GLY A 8 -14.25 21.50 11.25
CA GLY A 8 -13.41 22.40 10.47
C GLY A 8 -11.90 22.12 10.58
N VAL A 9 -11.49 21.01 11.20
CA VAL A 9 -10.07 20.63 11.29
C VAL A 9 -9.64 19.94 10.00
N ARG A 10 -8.53 20.41 9.41
CA ARG A 10 -7.90 19.73 8.28
C ARG A 10 -7.26 18.42 8.74
N VAL A 11 -7.75 17.29 8.25
CA VAL A 11 -7.22 15.96 8.53
C VAL A 11 -6.44 15.44 7.34
N ILE A 12 -5.20 14.98 7.56
CA ILE A 12 -4.37 14.32 6.55
C ILE A 12 -4.10 12.89 7.03
N VAL A 13 -4.38 11.90 6.18
CA VAL A 13 -4.14 10.48 6.47
C VAL A 13 -3.11 9.95 5.47
N ALA A 14 -2.10 9.26 5.98
CA ALA A 14 -1.14 8.51 5.18
C ALA A 14 -1.15 7.04 5.62
N GLY A 15 -1.15 6.12 4.66
CA GLY A 15 -1.14 4.70 4.95
C GLY A 15 -1.10 3.86 3.68
N LEU A 16 -0.90 2.55 3.86
CA LEU A 16 -0.96 1.57 2.78
C LEU A 16 -2.41 1.30 2.41
N ASP A 17 -2.76 1.41 1.14
CA ASP A 17 -4.10 1.10 0.64
C ASP A 17 -4.31 -0.41 0.44
N MET A 18 -3.22 -1.17 0.25
CA MET A 18 -3.23 -2.62 0.10
C MET A 18 -2.12 -3.29 0.91
N ASP A 19 -2.36 -4.52 1.35
CA ASP A 19 -1.33 -5.37 1.93
C ASP A 19 -0.49 -6.09 0.87
N PHE A 20 0.47 -6.90 1.32
CA PHE A 20 1.38 -7.64 0.43
C PHE A 20 0.67 -8.68 -0.46
N LYS A 21 -0.56 -9.08 -0.13
CA LYS A 21 -1.42 -9.98 -0.92
C LYS A 21 -2.33 -9.20 -1.88
N ARG A 22 -2.22 -7.86 -1.93
CA ARG A 22 -3.05 -6.93 -2.71
C ARG A 22 -4.50 -6.87 -2.22
N ILE A 23 -4.70 -7.13 -0.94
CA ILE A 23 -6.01 -7.02 -0.29
C ILE A 23 -6.10 -5.63 0.35
N PRO A 24 -7.25 -4.94 0.25
CA PRO A 24 -7.45 -3.65 0.89
C PRO A 24 -7.03 -3.67 2.38
N PHE A 25 -6.19 -2.72 2.80
CA PHE A 25 -5.53 -2.78 4.10
C PHE A 25 -6.17 -1.87 5.15
N GLY A 26 -6.65 -2.48 6.23
CA GLY A 26 -7.17 -1.78 7.40
C GLY A 26 -8.29 -0.77 7.03
N PRO A 27 -8.29 0.43 7.63
CA PRO A 27 -9.34 1.42 7.39
C PRO A 27 -9.12 2.27 6.13
N ILE A 28 -7.94 2.21 5.50
CA ILE A 28 -7.56 3.10 4.39
C ILE A 28 -8.58 3.08 3.23
N PRO A 29 -9.08 1.92 2.76
CA PRO A 29 -10.06 1.89 1.67
C PRO A 29 -11.35 2.65 1.99
N ALA A 30 -11.85 2.53 3.22
CA ALA A 30 -13.04 3.24 3.66
C ALA A 30 -12.76 4.75 3.80
N LEU A 31 -11.57 5.13 4.26
CA LEU A 31 -11.14 6.52 4.34
C LEU A 31 -11.00 7.16 2.95
N CYS A 32 -10.49 6.44 1.96
CA CYS A 32 -10.43 6.91 0.58
C CYS A 32 -11.82 7.20 -0.01
N ALA A 33 -12.85 6.46 0.40
CA ALA A 33 -14.21 6.64 -0.11
C ALA A 33 -14.89 7.92 0.39
N ILE A 34 -14.45 8.43 1.55
CA ILE A 34 -15.03 9.64 2.19
C ILE A 34 -14.09 10.86 2.13
N ALA A 35 -12.88 10.71 1.61
CA ALA A 35 -11.90 11.80 1.54
C ALA A 35 -12.22 12.77 0.41
N ASP A 36 -12.01 14.07 0.64
CA ASP A 36 -12.17 15.11 -0.38
C ASP A 36 -11.10 15.00 -1.49
N ASP A 37 -9.87 14.61 -1.13
CA ASP A 37 -8.77 14.36 -2.06
C ASP A 37 -8.07 13.04 -1.72
N VAL A 38 -7.74 12.27 -2.77
CA VAL A 38 -7.01 11.00 -2.64
C VAL A 38 -5.84 11.00 -3.63
N THR A 39 -4.62 11.06 -3.08
CA THR A 39 -3.39 10.92 -3.86
C THR A 39 -2.77 9.54 -3.64
N LYS A 40 -2.69 8.73 -4.69
CA LYS A 40 -1.97 7.45 -4.66
C LYS A 40 -0.53 7.63 -5.12
N VAL A 41 0.41 7.41 -4.20
CA VAL A 41 1.84 7.52 -4.49
C VAL A 41 2.40 6.21 -5.04
N HIS A 42 3.40 6.32 -5.91
CA HIS A 42 4.06 5.19 -6.56
C HIS A 42 5.55 5.18 -6.24
N ALA A 43 6.09 3.98 -6.02
CA ALA A 43 7.53 3.75 -5.92
C ALA A 43 8.12 3.42 -7.31
N ILE A 44 9.41 3.12 -7.36
CA ILE A 44 10.07 2.60 -8.56
C ILE A 44 10.24 1.09 -8.42
N CYS A 45 9.87 0.34 -9.45
CA CYS A 45 9.96 -1.11 -9.47
C CYS A 45 11.43 -1.56 -9.53
N VAL A 46 11.88 -2.31 -8.53
CA VAL A 46 13.27 -2.80 -8.46
C VAL A 46 13.64 -3.79 -9.57
N GLU A 47 12.65 -4.43 -10.19
CA GLU A 47 12.85 -5.42 -11.25
C GLU A 47 12.95 -4.83 -12.67
N CYS A 48 12.34 -3.66 -12.92
CA CYS A 48 12.21 -3.13 -14.29
C CYS A 48 12.23 -1.61 -14.42
N GLY A 49 12.33 -0.85 -13.33
CA GLY A 49 12.40 0.62 -13.34
C GLY A 49 11.08 1.35 -13.60
N ASN A 50 9.99 0.65 -13.93
CA ASN A 50 8.66 1.26 -14.08
C ASN A 50 8.04 1.68 -12.73
N LEU A 51 6.94 2.44 -12.76
CA LEU A 51 6.15 2.72 -11.56
C LEU A 51 5.68 1.44 -10.86
N ALA A 52 5.92 1.38 -9.56
CA ALA A 52 5.52 0.30 -8.67
C ALA A 52 4.30 0.67 -7.83
N SER A 53 3.40 -0.30 -7.69
CA SER A 53 2.14 -0.13 -6.96
C SER A 53 1.90 -1.24 -5.93
N TYR A 54 2.86 -2.17 -5.77
CA TYR A 54 2.71 -3.33 -4.91
C TYR A 54 3.94 -3.51 -4.03
N SER A 55 3.72 -3.72 -2.75
CA SER A 55 4.76 -4.13 -1.79
C SER A 55 4.80 -5.65 -1.74
N HIS A 56 5.74 -6.27 -2.45
CA HIS A 56 5.91 -7.73 -2.45
C HIS A 56 6.77 -8.15 -1.25
N ARG A 57 6.29 -9.13 -0.48
CA ARG A 57 7.00 -9.65 0.69
C ARG A 57 7.97 -10.77 0.28
N LEU A 58 9.22 -10.67 0.74
CA LEU A 58 10.29 -11.62 0.44
C LEU A 58 10.36 -12.79 1.44
N VAL A 59 9.97 -12.55 2.69
CA VAL A 59 10.01 -13.56 3.76
C VAL A 59 8.75 -14.43 3.77
N LYS A 60 8.94 -15.74 4.01
CA LYS A 60 7.84 -16.69 4.19
C LYS A 60 7.18 -16.50 5.56
N ASN A 61 6.27 -15.55 5.64
CA ASN A 61 5.47 -15.28 6.81
C ASN A 61 4.07 -14.83 6.39
N ASP A 62 3.04 -15.48 6.94
CA ASP A 62 1.64 -15.23 6.62
C ASP A 62 0.96 -14.16 7.50
N LYS A 63 1.65 -13.61 8.49
CA LYS A 63 1.10 -12.54 9.33
C LYS A 63 0.81 -11.30 8.49
N GLN A 64 -0.41 -10.79 8.52
CA GLN A 64 -0.78 -9.60 7.74
C GLN A 64 0.04 -8.38 8.17
N ILE A 65 0.15 -8.16 9.48
CA ILE A 65 0.96 -7.09 10.08
C ILE A 65 2.33 -7.66 10.44
N MET A 66 3.37 -7.10 9.83
CA MET A 66 4.75 -7.42 10.13
C MET A 66 5.59 -6.18 9.87
N LEU A 67 6.28 -5.70 10.91
CA LEU A 67 7.27 -4.65 10.78
C LEU A 67 8.46 -5.22 10.01
N GLY A 68 8.91 -4.46 9.02
CA GLY A 68 10.02 -4.82 8.14
C GLY A 68 10.31 -3.66 7.21
N GLU A 69 11.52 -3.65 6.66
CA GLU A 69 12.04 -2.65 5.75
C GLU A 69 12.38 -3.30 4.39
N THR A 70 13.47 -2.89 3.76
CA THR A 70 13.88 -3.33 2.42
C THR A 70 14.30 -4.78 2.32
N GLU A 71 14.65 -5.43 3.43
CA GLU A 71 15.01 -6.85 3.44
C GLU A 71 13.77 -7.76 3.40
N GLU A 72 12.64 -7.29 3.92
CA GLU A 72 11.40 -8.06 3.93
C GLU A 72 10.42 -7.67 2.82
N TYR A 73 10.55 -6.49 2.21
CA TYR A 73 9.66 -6.01 1.16
C TYR A 73 10.37 -5.34 -0.01
N GLN A 74 9.86 -5.58 -1.22
CA GLN A 74 10.30 -4.90 -2.44
C GLN A 74 9.13 -4.29 -3.23
N PRO A 75 9.27 -3.07 -3.77
CA PRO A 75 8.25 -2.44 -4.60
C PRO A 75 8.27 -3.04 -6.02
N LEU A 76 7.12 -3.58 -6.45
CA LEU A 76 6.96 -4.17 -7.77
C LEU A 76 5.86 -3.50 -8.59
N CYS A 77 6.07 -3.43 -9.91
CA CYS A 77 5.01 -3.14 -10.86
C CYS A 77 4.09 -4.36 -11.03
N ARG A 78 2.93 -4.17 -11.65
CA ARG A 78 1.93 -5.24 -11.84
C ARG A 78 2.49 -6.50 -12.50
N LYS A 79 3.26 -6.31 -13.58
CA LYS A 79 3.83 -7.41 -14.38
C LYS A 79 4.86 -8.20 -13.56
N CYS A 80 5.79 -7.50 -12.91
CA CYS A 80 6.83 -8.13 -12.09
C CYS A 80 6.22 -8.86 -10.88
N TYR A 81 5.23 -8.26 -10.21
CA TYR A 81 4.53 -8.90 -9.09
C TYR A 81 3.87 -10.23 -9.52
N GLN A 82 3.14 -10.25 -10.64
CA GLN A 82 2.51 -11.47 -11.14
C GLN A 82 3.55 -12.55 -11.50
N ARG A 83 4.66 -12.16 -12.10
CA ARG A 83 5.75 -13.08 -12.45
C ARG A 83 6.39 -13.72 -11.22
N VAL A 84 6.59 -12.95 -10.15
CA VAL A 84 7.17 -13.47 -8.90
C VAL A 84 6.18 -14.37 -8.16
N GLN A 85 4.88 -14.03 -8.15
CA GLN A 85 3.86 -14.86 -7.50
C GLN A 85 3.52 -16.16 -8.24
N ALA A 86 3.80 -16.24 -9.54
CA ALA A 86 3.56 -17.45 -10.34
C ALA A 86 4.70 -18.49 -10.23
N LYS A 87 5.78 -18.15 -9.53
CA LYS A 87 6.89 -19.07 -9.20
C LYS A 87 6.64 -19.73 -7.84
#